data_AF-A0A7G2D8V3-F1
#
_entry.id   AF-A0A7G2D8V3-F1
#
_cell.length_a   1.000
_cell.length_b   1.000
_cell.length_c   1.000
_cell.angle_alpha   90.00
_cell.angle_beta   90.00
_cell.angle_gamma   90.00
#
_symmetry.space_group_name_H-M   'P 1'
#
loop_
_entity.id
_entity.type
_entity.pdbx_description
1 polymer ?
#
loop_
_entity_poly.entity_id
_entity_poly.type
_entity_poly.pdbx_seq_one_letter_code
_entity_poly.pdbx_strand_id
1 'polypeptide(L)' 'MTSSAQSRRELVLLAAIELYREGKLSLEKATEFAGLSVREFLYELRKRDVPINYTLEEAREDIKLILDSF' A
#
# COMPACT_ATOMS: atom_id res chain seq x y z
N MET A 1 -10.32 -17.94 21.59
CA MET A 1 -9.00 -17.34 21.89
C MET A 1 -8.38 -16.61 20.68
N THR A 2 -9.14 -16.30 19.62
CA THR A 2 -8.64 -15.68 18.37
C THR A 2 -8.86 -14.16 18.25
N SER A 3 -9.67 -13.56 19.10
CA SER A 3 -10.07 -12.14 18.98
C SER A 3 -8.91 -11.14 19.11
N SER A 4 -8.01 -11.32 20.09
CA SER A 4 -6.95 -10.34 20.38
C SER A 4 -5.86 -10.24 19.29
N ALA A 5 -5.48 -11.37 18.68
CA ALA A 5 -4.49 -11.39 17.61
C ALA A 5 -5.04 -10.78 16.31
N GLN A 6 -6.32 -11.02 16.03
CA GLN A 6 -7.00 -10.46 14.86
C GLN A 6 -7.18 -8.95 15.01
N SER A 7 -7.56 -8.46 16.21
CA SER A 7 -7.61 -7.02 16.50
C SER A 7 -6.26 -6.33 16.34
N ARG A 8 -5.16 -6.98 16.76
CA ARG A 8 -3.81 -6.41 16.57
C ARG A 8 -3.44 -6.29 15.10
N ARG A 9 -3.71 -7.31 14.28
CA ARG A 9 -3.45 -7.27 12.84
C ARG A 9 -4.23 -6.15 12.16
N GLU A 10 -5.50 -5.97 12.52
CA GLU A 10 -6.30 -4.87 11.96
C GLU A 10 -5.73 -3.49 12.35
N LEU A 11 -5.31 -3.30 13.59
CA LEU A 11 -4.68 -2.04 14.01
C LEU A 11 -3.38 -1.73 13.25
N VAL A 12 -2.55 -2.75 13.02
CA VAL A 12 -1.32 -2.60 12.24
C VAL A 12 -1.64 -2.26 10.79
N LEU A 13 -2.63 -2.93 10.19
CA LEU A 13 -3.07 -2.64 8.82
C LEU A 13 -3.59 -1.20 8.69
N LEU A 14 -4.44 -0.75 9.61
CA LEU A 14 -4.97 0.62 9.60
C LEU A 14 -3.85 1.65 9.73
N ALA A 15 -2.88 1.42 10.62
CA ALA A 15 -1.72 2.30 10.76
C ALA A 15 -0.86 2.33 9.48
N ALA A 16 -0.62 1.17 8.84
CA ALA A 16 0.11 1.09 7.57
C ALA A 16 -0.57 1.89 6.46
N ILE A 17 -1.90 1.76 6.34
CA ILE A 17 -2.71 2.47 5.35
C ILE A 17 -2.63 3.98 5.57
N GLU A 18 -2.78 4.46 6.80
CA GLU A 18 -2.73 5.89 7.11
C GLU A 18 -1.34 6.49 6.86
N LEU A 19 -0.29 5.78 7.28
CA LEU A 19 1.09 6.21 7.04
C LEU A 19 1.43 6.23 5.54
N TYR A 20 0.91 5.26 4.76
CA TYR A 20 1.04 5.27 3.30
C TYR A 20 0.29 6.45 2.67
N ARG A 21 -0.96 6.67 3.09
CA ARG A 21 -1.83 7.74 2.58
C ARG A 21 -1.22 9.13 2.81
N GLU A 22 -0.65 9.35 3.99
CA GLU A 22 0.05 10.60 4.34
C GLU A 22 1.46 10.72 3.69
N GLY A 23 1.90 9.73 2.92
CA GLY A 23 3.22 9.72 2.27
C GLY A 23 4.40 9.48 3.23
N LYS A 24 4.12 9.09 4.48
CA LYS A 24 5.15 8.79 5.49
C LYS A 24 5.83 7.44 5.24
N LEU A 25 5.12 6.50 4.63
CA LEU A 25 5.67 5.23 4.14
C LEU A 25 5.46 5.10 2.64
N SER A 26 6.45 4.58 1.92
CA SER A 26 6.27 4.07 0.57
C SER A 26 5.38 2.83 0.59
N LEU A 27 4.86 2.43 -0.57
CA LEU A 27 4.08 1.19 -0.71
C LEU A 27 4.83 -0.02 -0.13
N GLU A 28 6.13 -0.13 -0.46
CA GLU A 28 6.99 -1.23 -0.02
C GLU A 28 7.16 -1.24 1.51
N LYS A 29 7.47 -0.09 2.11
CA LYS A 29 7.58 0.03 3.58
C LYS A 29 6.26 -0.20 4.30
N ALA A 30 5.13 0.20 3.70
CA ALA A 30 3.80 -0.05 4.27
C ALA A 30 3.46 -1.55 4.26
N THR A 31 3.84 -2.27 3.20
CA THR A 31 3.64 -3.73 3.10
C THR A 31 4.51 -4.49 4.08
N GLU A 32 5.78 -4.08 4.25
CA GLU A 32 6.67 -4.62 5.29
C GLU A 32 6.11 -4.38 6.69
N PHE A 33 5.67 -3.14 6.98
CA PHE A 33 5.07 -2.77 8.27
C PHE A 33 3.81 -3.60 8.58
N ALA A 34 2.97 -3.85 7.57
CA ALA A 34 1.75 -4.65 7.72
C ALA A 34 2.00 -6.16 7.74
N GLY A 35 3.19 -6.63 7.35
CA GLY A 35 3.47 -8.05 7.14
C GLY A 35 2.61 -8.65 6.02
N LEU A 36 2.30 -7.87 4.99
CA LEU A 36 1.47 -8.26 3.85
C LEU A 36 2.30 -8.23 2.57
N SER A 37 1.87 -8.99 1.57
CA SER A 37 2.36 -8.77 0.20
C SER A 37 1.79 -7.47 -0.38
N VAL A 38 2.45 -6.92 -1.40
CA VAL A 38 1.95 -5.76 -2.16
C VAL A 38 0.53 -5.99 -2.67
N ARG A 39 0.24 -7.19 -3.20
CA ARG A 39 -1.09 -7.54 -3.72
C ARG A 39 -2.17 -7.48 -2.64
N GLU A 40 -1.90 -8.04 -1.47
CA GLU A 40 -2.84 -8.03 -0.33
C GLU A 40 -3.06 -6.60 0.16
N PHE A 41 -2.00 -5.80 0.27
CA PHE A 41 -2.13 -4.42 0.71
C PHE A 41 -2.95 -3.56 -0.27
N LEU A 42 -2.72 -3.69 -1.58
CA LEU A 42 -3.51 -3.02 -2.61
C LEU A 42 -4.99 -3.43 -2.57
N TYR A 43 -5.27 -4.70 -2.25
CA TYR A 43 -6.64 -5.17 -2.06
C TYR A 43 -7.31 -4.52 -0.84
N GLU A 44 -6.58 -4.37 0.28
CA GLU A 44 -7.08 -3.70 1.48
C GLU A 44 -7.27 -2.19 1.30
N LEU A 45 -6.43 -1.53 0.48
CA LEU A 45 -6.62 -0.14 0.05
C LEU A 45 -7.89 0.00 -0.79
N ARG A 46 -8.08 -0.85 -1.80
CA ARG A 46 -9.28 -0.83 -2.65
C ARG A 46 -10.56 -1.09 -1.84
N LYS A 47 -10.54 -2.05 -0.92
CA LYS A 47 -11.70 -2.35 -0.05
C LYS A 47 -12.12 -1.18 0.84
N ARG A 48 -11.23 -0.22 1.09
CA ARG A 48 -11.45 0.95 1.96
C ARG A 48 -11.52 2.25 1.19
N ASP A 49 -11.61 2.20 -0.15
CA ASP A 49 -11.62 3.35 -1.04
C ASP A 49 -10.44 4.31 -0.82
N VAL A 50 -9.28 3.77 -0.43
CA VAL A 50 -8.05 4.55 -0.30
C VAL A 50 -7.36 4.57 -1.67
N PRO A 51 -7.22 5.75 -2.30
CA PRO A 51 -6.53 5.85 -3.58
C PRO A 51 -5.07 5.43 -3.42
N ILE A 52 -4.56 4.73 -4.42
CA ILE A 52 -3.14 4.43 -4.50
C ILE A 52 -2.45 5.78 -4.75
N ASN A 53 -1.43 6.12 -3.98
CA ASN A 53 -0.51 7.24 -4.23
C ASN A 53 0.41 6.88 -5.42
N TYR A 54 -0.20 6.45 -6.52
CA TYR A 54 0.44 6.35 -7.81
C TYR A 54 -0.13 7.51 -8.61
N THR A 55 0.60 8.61 -8.57
CA THR A 55 0.21 9.78 -9.34
C THR A 55 0.19 9.41 -10.82
N LEU A 56 -0.68 10.09 -11.59
CA LEU A 56 -0.70 9.92 -13.04
C LEU A 56 0.71 10.14 -13.64
N GLU A 57 1.50 11.00 -12.99
CA GLU A 57 2.86 11.35 -13.36
C GLU A 57 3.84 10.19 -13.10
N GLU A 58 3.77 9.50 -11.96
CA GLU A 58 4.56 8.28 -11.72
C GLU A 58 4.20 7.16 -12.71
N ALA A 59 2.90 7.02 -13.03
CA ALA A 59 2.45 6.09 -14.08
C ALA A 59 3.04 6.41 -15.46
N ARG A 60 3.09 7.71 -15.79
CA ARG A 60 3.64 8.20 -17.04
C ARG A 60 5.15 8.02 -17.10
N GLU A 61 5.86 8.26 -16.00
CA GLU A 61 7.31 8.04 -15.92
C GLU A 61 7.67 6.57 -16.06
N ASP A 62 6.95 5.66 -15.42
CA ASP A 62 7.17 4.21 -15.57
C ASP A 62 6.88 3.74 -17.00
N ILE A 63 5.79 4.22 -17.62
CA ILE A 63 5.49 3.93 -19.04
C ILE A 63 6.60 4.47 -19.95
N LYS A 64 7.09 5.69 -19.68
CA LYS A 64 8.16 6.31 -20.46
C LYS A 64 9.47 5.52 -20.33
N LEU A 65 9.84 5.10 -19.13
CA LEU A 65 11.02 4.25 -18.90
C LEU A 65 10.94 2.93 -19.68
N ILE A 66 9.75 2.32 -19.72
CA ILE A 66 9.52 1.11 -20.53
C ILE A 66 9.68 1.43 -22.02
N LEU A 67 9.05 2.49 -22.53
CA LEU A 67 9.10 2.85 -23.96
C LEU A 67 10.49 3.26 -24.43
N ASP A 68 11.26 3.97 -23.60
CA ASP A 68 12.62 4.44 -23.92
C ASP A 68 13.66 3.29 -23.88
N SER A 69 13.28 2.12 -23.37
CA SER A 69 14.13 0.92 -23.29
C SER A 69 14.03 -0.02 -24.50
N PHE A 70 13.23 0.35 -25.51
CA PHE A 70 13.11 -0.33 -26.81
C PHE A 70 13.68 0.51 -27.95
#